data_AF-A0A6C0EBY9-F1
#
_entry.id   AF-A0A6C0EBY9-F1
#
_cell.length_a   1.000
_cell.length_b   1.000
_cell.length_c   1.000
_cell.angle_alpha   90.00
_cell.angle_beta   90.00
_cell.angle_gamma   90.00
#
_symmetry.space_group_name_H-M   'P 1'
#
loop_
_entity.id
_entity.type
_entity.pdbx_description
1 polymer ?
#
loop_
_entity_poly.entity_id
_entity_poly.type
_entity_poly.pdbx_seq_one_letter_code
_entity_poly.pdbx_strand_id
1 'polypeptide(L)'
;MASKQLELSVIVERSRETDSDSVFLSGKNDASPFFGCIITYCCAAFIYMIVNVFSILQIVIAVKYKNDIDCESPIGLPIYHWLLIDAIVFSITFAILFASVIYTLTKFDQTFKIVDRVASFLMIPHVLFNFSWLLIGSLVFWRDCIDVQPNKINALMWTTLIIKWFILLMTLLTSRVKLNK
;
A
#
# COMPACT_ATOMS: atom_id res chain seq x y z
N MET A 1 -18.38 60.63 36.03
CA MET A 1 -18.27 60.15 34.62
C MET A 1 -16.84 59.99 34.11
N ALA A 2 -15.80 60.39 34.85
CA ALA A 2 -14.40 60.27 34.39
C ALA A 2 -13.71 58.92 34.68
N SER A 3 -14.31 58.04 35.50
CA SER A 3 -13.66 56.78 35.93
C SER A 3 -13.72 55.65 34.89
N LYS A 4 -14.66 55.68 33.93
CA LYS A 4 -14.80 54.63 32.90
C LYS A 4 -13.88 54.81 31.68
N GLN A 5 -13.31 55.99 31.49
CA GLN A 5 -12.38 56.27 30.38
C GLN A 5 -10.96 55.75 30.69
N LEU A 6 -10.59 55.62 31.97
CA LEU A 6 -9.24 55.20 32.37
C LEU A 6 -9.03 53.68 32.25
N GLU A 7 -10.08 52.87 32.37
CA GLU A 7 -9.95 51.40 32.22
C GLU A 7 -9.81 50.96 30.77
N LEU A 8 -10.34 51.74 29.80
CA LEU A 8 -10.28 51.37 28.39
C LEU A 8 -8.89 51.60 27.78
N SER A 9 -8.13 52.60 28.25
CA SER A 9 -6.77 52.86 27.75
C SER A 9 -5.77 51.80 28.25
N VAL A 10 -5.94 51.29 29.47
CA VAL A 10 -5.06 50.25 30.05
C VAL A 10 -5.21 48.90 29.34
N ILE A 11 -6.40 48.58 28.81
CA ILE A 11 -6.64 47.33 28.07
C ILE A 11 -6.05 47.39 26.65
N VAL A 12 -6.05 48.58 26.01
CA VAL A 12 -5.48 48.74 24.67
C VAL A 12 -3.94 48.68 24.68
N GLU A 13 -3.30 49.13 25.75
CA GLU A 13 -1.85 49.12 25.86
C GLU A 13 -1.31 47.71 26.18
N ARG A 14 -2.05 46.91 26.96
CA ARG A 14 -1.68 45.53 27.29
C ARG A 14 -1.81 44.54 26.11
N SER A 15 -2.60 44.88 25.09
CA SER A 15 -2.68 44.07 23.86
C SER A 15 -1.55 44.35 22.87
N ARG A 16 -0.68 45.34 23.12
CA ARG A 16 0.43 45.70 22.21
C ARG A 16 1.78 45.07 22.60
N GLU A 17 1.97 44.69 23.85
CA GLU A 17 3.22 44.04 24.29
C GLU A 17 3.24 42.52 24.05
N THR A 18 2.08 41.87 23.90
CA THR A 18 2.01 40.42 23.64
C THR A 18 2.16 40.02 22.18
N ASP A 19 2.48 40.95 21.28
CA ASP A 19 2.64 40.67 19.84
C ASP A 19 4.08 40.91 19.34
N SER A 20 5.00 41.26 20.23
CA SER A 20 6.39 41.61 19.87
C SER A 20 7.40 40.46 20.05
N ASP A 21 7.07 39.44 20.85
CA ASP A 21 8.00 38.37 21.22
C ASP A 21 7.81 37.04 20.46
N SER A 22 6.91 36.99 19.47
CA SER A 22 6.71 35.79 18.63
C SER A 22 7.52 35.80 17.31
N VAL A 23 8.32 36.85 17.05
CA VAL A 23 9.10 37.01 15.81
C VAL A 23 10.47 36.32 15.87
N PHE A 24 10.88 35.77 17.01
CA PHE A 24 12.26 35.31 17.23
C PHE A 24 12.34 33.86 17.70
N LEU A 25 11.98 32.88 16.83
CA LEU A 25 12.54 31.50 16.77
C LEU A 25 11.79 30.60 15.77
N SER A 26 11.59 31.06 14.53
CA SER A 26 11.25 30.15 13.43
C SER A 26 12.17 30.35 12.23
N GLY A 27 13.47 30.55 12.49
CA GLY A 27 14.55 30.27 11.52
C GLY A 27 14.81 28.76 11.43
N LYS A 28 13.76 27.95 11.30
CA LYS A 28 13.84 26.49 11.28
C LYS A 28 13.91 26.03 9.83
N ASN A 29 15.10 26.17 9.22
CA ASN A 29 15.50 25.52 7.99
C ASN A 29 14.36 25.29 6.98
N ASP A 30 14.00 26.33 6.22
CA ASP A 30 13.25 26.21 4.96
C ASP A 30 14.10 25.55 3.86
N ALA A 31 14.80 24.47 4.22
CA ALA A 31 15.42 23.53 3.32
C ALA A 31 14.29 22.70 2.67
N SER A 32 13.62 23.37 1.74
CA SER A 32 12.86 22.88 0.60
C SER A 32 11.88 21.71 0.86
N PRO A 33 10.55 21.95 0.92
CA PRO A 33 9.55 20.87 0.82
C PRO A 33 9.76 19.96 -0.40
N PHE A 34 10.47 20.44 -1.43
CA PHE A 34 10.89 19.67 -2.60
C PHE A 34 11.79 18.46 -2.27
N PHE A 35 12.73 18.58 -1.33
CA PHE A 35 13.64 17.47 -1.01
C PHE A 35 12.92 16.30 -0.34
N GLY A 36 11.95 16.61 0.54
CA GLY A 36 11.09 15.61 1.17
C GLY A 36 10.22 14.84 0.15
N CYS A 37 9.68 15.55 -0.84
CA CYS A 37 8.89 14.92 -1.91
C CYS A 37 9.74 13.99 -2.79
N ILE A 38 10.96 14.40 -3.15
CA ILE A 38 11.88 13.58 -3.96
C ILE A 38 12.27 12.30 -3.21
N ILE A 39 12.64 12.41 -1.93
CA ILE A 39 12.99 11.23 -1.11
C ILE A 39 11.79 10.29 -1.01
N THR A 40 10.59 10.83 -0.75
CA THR A 40 9.36 10.02 -0.67
C THR A 40 9.07 9.31 -1.99
N TYR A 41 9.26 9.99 -3.12
CA TYR A 41 9.10 9.40 -4.46
C TYR A 41 10.12 8.28 -4.71
N CYS A 42 11.40 8.51 -4.42
CA CYS A 42 12.45 7.50 -4.56
C CYS A 42 12.18 6.27 -3.69
N CYS A 43 11.75 6.47 -2.44
CA CYS A 43 11.36 5.38 -1.55
C CYS A 43 10.15 4.59 -2.08
N ALA A 44 9.11 5.26 -2.54
CA ALA A 44 7.93 4.60 -3.11
C ALA A 44 8.28 3.80 -4.37
N ALA A 45 9.11 4.37 -5.26
CA ALA A 45 9.59 3.69 -6.45
C ALA A 45 10.47 2.48 -6.11
N PHE A 46 11.34 2.59 -5.09
CA PHE A 46 12.18 1.48 -4.64
C PHE A 46 11.36 0.32 -4.06
N ILE A 47 10.38 0.63 -3.20
CA ILE A 47 9.43 -0.36 -2.68
C ILE A 47 8.65 -1.02 -3.83
N TYR A 48 8.19 -0.22 -4.80
CA TYR A 48 7.52 -0.73 -5.99
C TYR A 48 8.41 -1.72 -6.75
N MET A 49 9.70 -1.40 -6.97
CA MET A 49 10.62 -2.31 -7.63
C MET A 49 10.81 -3.62 -6.85
N ILE A 50 11.04 -3.56 -5.53
CA ILE A 50 11.22 -4.76 -4.69
C ILE A 50 9.99 -5.67 -4.78
N VAL A 51 8.80 -5.09 -4.69
CA VAL A 51 7.57 -5.87 -4.68
C VAL A 51 7.27 -6.48 -6.06
N ASN A 52 7.54 -5.77 -7.15
CA ASN A 52 7.35 -6.31 -8.50
C ASN A 52 8.35 -7.42 -8.85
N VAL A 53 9.55 -7.44 -8.25
CA VAL A 53 10.49 -8.56 -8.44
C VAL A 53 9.83 -9.89 -8.08
N PHE A 54 8.96 -9.91 -7.06
CA PHE A 54 8.26 -11.13 -6.67
C PHE A 54 7.25 -11.60 -7.73
N SER A 55 6.46 -10.68 -8.31
CA SER A 55 5.52 -11.00 -9.39
C SER A 55 6.24 -11.45 -10.66
N ILE A 56 7.34 -10.77 -11.02
CA ILE A 56 8.17 -11.17 -12.17
C ILE A 56 8.73 -12.57 -11.94
N LEU A 57 9.21 -12.87 -10.73
CA LEU A 57 9.71 -14.19 -10.38
C LEU A 57 8.64 -15.28 -10.56
N GLN A 58 7.40 -15.03 -10.12
CA GLN A 58 6.28 -15.96 -10.33
C GLN A 58 5.99 -16.19 -11.82
N ILE A 59 5.98 -15.12 -12.63
CA ILE A 59 5.78 -15.22 -14.09
C ILE A 59 6.91 -16.04 -14.72
N VAL A 60 8.16 -15.75 -14.38
CA VAL A 60 9.33 -16.46 -14.92
C VAL A 60 9.26 -17.95 -14.58
N ILE A 61 8.89 -18.30 -13.36
CA ILE A 61 8.73 -19.70 -12.94
C ILE A 61 7.57 -20.35 -13.69
N ALA A 62 6.42 -19.69 -13.77
CA ALA A 62 5.26 -20.21 -14.48
C ALA A 62 5.58 -20.50 -15.96
N VAL A 63 6.30 -19.58 -16.63
CA VAL A 63 6.70 -19.76 -18.03
C VAL A 63 7.77 -20.84 -18.17
N LYS A 64 8.78 -20.85 -17.30
CA LYS A 64 9.90 -21.80 -17.38
C LYS A 64 9.45 -23.25 -17.19
N TYR A 65 8.53 -23.48 -16.25
CA TYR A 65 8.07 -24.82 -15.88
C TYR A 65 6.71 -25.17 -16.49
N LYS A 66 6.27 -24.42 -17.51
CA LYS A 66 4.96 -24.63 -18.15
C LYS A 66 4.72 -26.09 -18.58
N ASN A 67 5.76 -26.76 -19.08
CA ASN A 67 5.68 -28.13 -19.59
C ASN A 67 6.12 -29.19 -18.56
N ASP A 68 6.62 -28.77 -17.41
CA ASP A 68 7.17 -29.67 -16.38
C ASP A 68 6.22 -29.84 -15.18
N ILE A 69 5.13 -29.05 -15.13
CA ILE A 69 4.14 -29.10 -14.05
C ILE A 69 2.99 -30.02 -14.47
N ASP A 70 3.12 -31.31 -14.17
CA ASP A 70 2.07 -32.31 -14.34
C ASP A 70 1.15 -32.36 -13.10
N CYS A 71 0.50 -31.24 -12.78
CA CYS A 71 -0.59 -31.24 -11.81
C CYS A 71 -1.89 -30.76 -12.47
N GLU A 72 -2.66 -31.72 -12.98
CA GLU A 72 -4.03 -31.47 -13.44
C GLU A 72 -5.00 -31.61 -12.27
N SER A 73 -5.54 -30.49 -11.82
CA SER A 73 -6.64 -30.50 -10.86
C SER A 73 -7.92 -30.98 -11.55
N PRO A 74 -8.75 -31.82 -10.90
CA PRO A 74 -10.12 -32.12 -11.34
C PRO A 74 -11.00 -30.89 -11.60
N ILE A 75 -10.62 -29.74 -11.03
CA ILE A 75 -11.32 -28.46 -11.21
C ILE A 75 -10.96 -27.84 -12.58
N GLY A 76 -10.08 -28.47 -13.36
CA GLY A 76 -9.69 -28.03 -14.71
C GLY A 76 -8.84 -26.77 -14.73
N LEU A 77 -8.26 -26.38 -13.58
CA LEU A 77 -7.46 -25.16 -13.43
C LEU A 77 -5.99 -25.55 -13.23
N PRO A 78 -5.14 -25.47 -14.27
CA PRO A 78 -3.72 -25.75 -14.15
C PRO A 78 -3.06 -24.75 -13.20
N ILE A 79 -2.09 -25.20 -12.39
CA ILE A 79 -1.30 -24.33 -11.50
C ILE A 79 -0.72 -23.13 -12.27
N TYR A 80 -0.31 -23.36 -13.53
CA TYR A 80 0.17 -22.33 -14.44
C TYR A 80 -0.78 -21.13 -14.53
N HIS A 81 -2.08 -21.39 -14.76
CA HIS A 81 -3.08 -20.32 -14.87
C HIS A 81 -3.29 -19.62 -13.53
N TRP A 82 -3.21 -20.37 -12.43
CA TRP A 82 -3.34 -19.79 -11.09
C TRP A 82 -2.23 -18.78 -10.79
N LEU A 83 -0.97 -19.16 -11.01
CA LEU A 83 0.21 -18.31 -10.83
C LEU A 83 0.18 -17.09 -11.75
N LEU A 84 -0.22 -17.29 -13.01
CA LEU A 84 -0.24 -16.23 -14.00
C LEU A 84 -1.31 -15.17 -13.69
N ILE A 85 -2.54 -15.59 -13.35
CA ILE A 85 -3.60 -14.67 -12.95
C ILE A 85 -3.20 -13.91 -11.70
N ASP A 86 -2.63 -14.59 -10.71
CA ASP A 86 -2.19 -13.96 -9.47
C ASP A 86 -1.14 -12.87 -9.71
N ALA A 87 -0.09 -13.19 -10.48
CA ALA A 87 0.97 -12.25 -10.78
C ALA A 87 0.46 -11.04 -11.60
N ILE A 88 -0.47 -11.26 -12.53
CA ILE A 88 -1.09 -10.18 -13.32
C ILE A 88 -1.93 -9.28 -12.43
N VAL A 89 -2.83 -9.85 -11.61
CA VAL A 89 -3.70 -9.07 -10.73
C VAL A 89 -2.85 -8.25 -9.75
N PHE A 90 -1.85 -8.88 -9.15
CA PHE A 90 -0.95 -8.19 -8.23
C PHE A 90 -0.17 -7.07 -8.92
N SER A 91 0.36 -7.30 -10.13
CA SER A 91 1.07 -6.27 -10.90
C SER A 91 0.16 -5.09 -11.26
N ILE A 92 -1.07 -5.36 -11.74
CA ILE A 92 -2.06 -4.32 -12.06
C ILE A 92 -2.41 -3.49 -10.83
N THR A 93 -2.68 -4.13 -9.69
CA THR A 93 -3.01 -3.39 -8.47
C THR A 93 -1.85 -2.53 -7.99
N PHE A 94 -0.62 -3.05 -8.01
CA PHE A 94 0.55 -2.25 -7.67
C PHE A 94 0.76 -1.08 -8.63
N ALA A 95 0.51 -1.25 -9.92
CA ALA A 95 0.58 -0.17 -10.90
C ALA A 95 -0.46 0.93 -10.61
N ILE A 96 -1.70 0.57 -10.26
CA ILE A 96 -2.75 1.53 -9.88
C ILE A 96 -2.37 2.28 -8.59
N LEU A 97 -1.88 1.57 -7.58
CA LEU A 97 -1.43 2.18 -6.33
C LEU A 97 -0.26 3.13 -6.56
N PHE A 98 0.72 2.73 -7.37
CA PHE A 98 1.85 3.57 -7.72
C PHE A 98 1.42 4.83 -8.48
N ALA A 99 0.54 4.69 -9.47
CA ALA A 99 -0.04 5.84 -10.18
C ALA A 99 -0.80 6.78 -9.24
N SER A 100 -1.55 6.23 -8.27
CA SER A 100 -2.25 7.01 -7.24
C SER A 100 -1.29 7.80 -6.33
N VAL A 101 -0.17 7.19 -5.93
CA VAL A 101 0.89 7.86 -5.15
C VAL A 101 1.51 8.99 -5.97
N ILE A 102 1.87 8.76 -7.24
CA ILE A 102 2.39 9.81 -8.13
C ILE A 102 1.40 10.95 -8.27
N TYR A 103 0.12 10.61 -8.51
CA TYR A 103 -0.93 11.60 -8.67
C TYR A 103 -1.10 12.46 -7.41
N THR A 104 -1.10 11.83 -6.24
CA THR A 104 -1.15 12.50 -4.94
C THR A 104 0.01 13.47 -4.75
N LEU A 105 1.23 13.07 -5.13
CA LEU A 105 2.42 13.93 -4.98
C LEU A 105 2.40 15.15 -5.91
N THR A 106 1.66 15.10 -7.02
CA THR A 106 1.61 16.19 -8.02
C THR A 106 0.50 17.21 -7.79
N LYS A 107 -0.57 16.88 -7.04
CA LYS A 107 -1.69 17.81 -6.77
C LYS A 107 -2.08 17.83 -5.29
N PHE A 108 -1.87 18.97 -4.63
CA PHE A 108 -1.85 19.06 -3.17
C PHE A 108 -3.20 19.34 -2.46
N ASP A 109 -4.21 19.98 -3.09
CA ASP A 109 -5.27 20.62 -2.28
C ASP A 109 -6.65 19.94 -2.20
N GLN A 110 -7.28 19.53 -3.31
CA GLN A 110 -8.66 19.00 -3.28
C GLN A 110 -8.87 17.67 -3.99
N THR A 111 -8.10 17.38 -5.04
CA THR A 111 -8.24 16.12 -5.77
C THR A 111 -7.74 14.92 -4.95
N PHE A 112 -6.87 15.17 -3.96
CA PHE A 112 -6.38 14.16 -3.03
C PHE A 112 -7.48 13.38 -2.32
N LYS A 113 -8.51 14.08 -1.78
CA LYS A 113 -9.60 13.44 -1.05
C LYS A 113 -10.46 12.52 -1.92
N ILE A 114 -10.61 12.86 -3.20
CA ILE A 114 -11.40 12.06 -4.15
C ILE A 114 -10.60 10.82 -4.55
N VAL A 115 -9.32 10.99 -4.90
CA VAL A 115 -8.44 9.88 -5.28
C VAL A 115 -8.25 8.89 -4.13
N ASP A 116 -8.09 9.38 -2.90
CA ASP A 116 -7.97 8.52 -1.71
C ASP A 116 -9.24 7.70 -1.45
N ARG A 117 -10.43 8.30 -1.61
CA ARG A 117 -11.70 7.56 -1.51
C ARG A 117 -11.87 6.52 -2.61
N VAL A 118 -11.54 6.88 -3.85
CA VAL A 118 -11.62 5.96 -4.99
C VAL A 118 -10.65 4.79 -4.81
N ALA A 119 -9.42 5.07 -4.39
CA ALA A 119 -8.43 4.05 -4.07
C ALA A 119 -8.91 3.15 -2.91
N SER A 120 -9.43 3.73 -1.83
CA SER A 120 -10.00 2.98 -0.71
C SER A 120 -11.18 2.09 -1.14
N PHE A 121 -12.04 2.58 -2.02
CA PHE A 121 -13.15 1.80 -2.56
C PHE A 121 -12.67 0.65 -3.44
N LEU A 122 -11.67 0.88 -4.30
CA LEU A 122 -11.04 -0.15 -5.14
C LEU A 122 -10.27 -1.20 -4.33
N MET A 123 -9.78 -0.85 -3.14
CA MET A 123 -9.07 -1.79 -2.27
C MET A 123 -10.00 -2.89 -1.70
N ILE A 124 -11.29 -2.61 -1.50
CA ILE A 124 -12.25 -3.60 -0.97
C ILE A 124 -12.38 -4.83 -1.88
N PRO A 125 -12.78 -4.71 -3.17
CA PRO A 125 -12.89 -5.87 -4.05
C PRO A 125 -11.53 -6.54 -4.28
N HIS A 126 -10.44 -5.78 -4.27
CA HIS A 126 -9.09 -6.34 -4.38
C HIS A 126 -8.74 -7.26 -3.19
N VAL A 127 -9.05 -6.84 -1.96
CA VAL A 127 -8.82 -7.67 -0.76
C VAL A 127 -9.70 -8.92 -0.79
N LEU A 128 -10.97 -8.79 -1.17
CA LEU A 128 -11.89 -9.92 -1.30
C LEU A 128 -11.43 -10.92 -2.37
N PHE A 129 -10.99 -10.40 -3.53
CA PHE A 129 -10.44 -11.21 -4.61
C PHE A 129 -9.19 -11.95 -4.15
N ASN A 130 -8.21 -11.26 -3.56
CA ASN A 130 -6.98 -11.89 -3.07
C ASN A 130 -7.25 -12.93 -2.00
N PHE A 131 -8.17 -12.67 -1.07
CA PHE A 131 -8.56 -13.64 -0.05
C PHE A 131 -9.16 -14.89 -0.68
N SER A 132 -10.14 -14.72 -1.58
CA SER A 132 -10.80 -15.82 -2.27
C SER A 132 -9.82 -16.60 -3.13
N TRP A 133 -8.95 -15.91 -3.85
CA TRP A 133 -7.93 -16.49 -4.72
C TRP A 133 -6.86 -17.26 -3.96
N LEU A 134 -6.42 -16.73 -2.81
CA LEU A 134 -5.50 -17.39 -1.90
C LEU A 134 -6.11 -18.66 -1.30
N LEU A 135 -7.40 -18.62 -0.96
CA LEU A 135 -8.12 -19.77 -0.42
C LEU A 135 -8.27 -20.87 -1.48
N ILE A 136 -8.70 -20.52 -2.69
CA ILE A 136 -8.78 -21.45 -3.83
C ILE A 136 -7.40 -22.04 -4.13
N GLY A 137 -6.36 -21.21 -4.20
CA GLY A 137 -4.99 -21.66 -4.45
C GLY A 137 -4.48 -22.61 -3.38
N SER A 138 -4.75 -22.32 -2.11
CA SER A 138 -4.39 -23.20 -0.99
C SER A 138 -5.10 -24.54 -1.07
N LEU A 139 -6.41 -24.55 -1.40
CA LEU A 139 -7.19 -25.78 -1.51
C LEU A 139 -6.77 -26.65 -2.69
N VAL A 140 -6.61 -26.04 -3.88
CA VAL A 140 -6.15 -26.75 -5.08
C VAL A 140 -4.78 -27.35 -4.83
N PHE A 141 -3.86 -26.57 -4.26
CA PHE A 141 -2.51 -27.03 -4.02
C PHE A 141 -2.43 -28.14 -2.96
N TRP A 142 -3.17 -28.01 -1.86
CA TRP A 142 -3.23 -29.01 -0.81
C TRP A 142 -3.86 -30.33 -1.27
N ARG A 143 -4.94 -30.26 -2.04
CA ARG A 143 -5.69 -31.45 -2.46
C ARG A 143 -5.02 -32.18 -3.63
N ASP A 144 -4.60 -31.43 -4.65
CA ASP A 144 -4.24 -32.01 -5.95
C ASP A 144 -2.73 -32.06 -6.18
N CYS A 145 -1.96 -31.16 -5.55
CA CYS A 145 -0.57 -30.90 -5.94
C CYS A 145 0.43 -30.97 -4.77
N ILE A 146 0.10 -31.72 -3.71
CA ILE A 146 0.93 -31.81 -2.50
C ILE A 146 2.33 -32.38 -2.80
N ASP A 147 2.42 -33.27 -3.80
CA ASP A 147 3.66 -33.94 -4.24
C ASP A 147 4.11 -33.49 -5.64
N VAL A 148 3.81 -32.23 -6.02
CA VAL A 148 4.17 -31.73 -7.35
C VAL A 148 5.69 -31.77 -7.59
N GLN A 149 6.08 -32.36 -8.72
CA GLN A 149 7.47 -32.34 -9.18
C GLN A 149 7.67 -31.22 -10.20
N PRO A 150 8.87 -30.60 -10.25
CA PRO A 150 10.01 -30.78 -9.33
C PRO A 150 9.78 -30.14 -7.94
N ASN A 151 10.39 -30.72 -6.90
CA ASN A 151 10.26 -30.26 -5.49
C ASN A 151 10.57 -28.76 -5.27
N LYS A 152 11.36 -28.14 -6.16
CA LYS A 152 11.64 -26.70 -6.13
C LYS A 152 10.37 -25.86 -6.33
N ILE A 153 9.48 -26.29 -7.21
CA ILE A 153 8.19 -25.63 -7.44
C ILE A 153 7.29 -25.83 -6.23
N ASN A 154 7.26 -27.04 -5.67
CA ASN A 154 6.47 -27.34 -4.48
C ASN A 154 6.85 -26.41 -3.30
N ALA A 155 8.15 -26.34 -2.98
CA ALA A 155 8.66 -25.47 -1.93
C ALA A 155 8.34 -23.98 -2.17
N LEU A 156 8.48 -23.52 -3.42
CA LEU A 156 8.20 -22.13 -3.78
C LEU A 156 6.72 -21.79 -3.69
N MET A 157 5.83 -22.70 -4.09
CA MET A 157 4.38 -22.55 -3.98
C MET A 157 3.96 -22.44 -2.52
N TRP A 158 4.41 -23.37 -1.66
CA TRP A 158 4.17 -23.30 -0.21
C TRP A 158 4.68 -22.00 0.40
N THR A 159 5.91 -21.60 0.07
CA THR A 159 6.51 -20.35 0.55
C THR A 159 5.67 -19.15 0.13
N THR A 160 5.21 -19.11 -1.12
CA THR A 160 4.37 -18.04 -1.65
C THR A 160 3.02 -17.98 -0.93
N LEU A 161 2.38 -19.12 -0.70
CA LEU A 161 1.11 -19.19 0.03
C LEU A 161 1.27 -18.68 1.47
N ILE A 162 2.31 -19.13 2.19
CA ILE A 162 2.58 -18.71 3.58
C ILE A 162 2.83 -17.20 3.65
N ILE A 163 3.67 -16.66 2.76
CA ILE A 163 3.97 -15.22 2.72
C ILE A 163 2.68 -14.42 2.48
N LYS A 164 1.82 -14.85 1.55
CA LYS A 164 0.55 -14.17 1.27
C LYS A 164 -0.43 -14.22 2.43
N TRP A 165 -0.56 -15.38 3.09
CA TRP A 165 -1.36 -15.49 4.30
C TRP A 165 -0.87 -14.54 5.39
N PHE A 166 0.45 -14.43 5.56
CA PHE A 166 1.05 -13.50 6.51
C PHE A 166 0.77 -12.04 6.14
N ILE A 167 0.94 -11.65 4.87
CA ILE A 167 0.63 -10.30 4.39
C ILE A 167 -0.85 -9.95 4.61
N LEU A 168 -1.75 -10.88 4.29
CA LEU A 168 -3.18 -10.70 4.49
C LEU A 168 -3.52 -10.52 5.98
N LEU A 169 -2.96 -11.37 6.85
CA LEU A 169 -3.15 -11.27 8.29
C LEU A 169 -2.67 -9.90 8.82
N MET A 170 -1.48 -9.47 8.42
CA MET A 170 -0.93 -8.15 8.79
C MET A 170 -1.82 -7.00 8.29
N THR A 171 -2.38 -7.12 7.08
CA THR A 171 -3.30 -6.14 6.52
C THR A 171 -4.60 -6.04 7.32
N LEU A 172 -5.17 -7.19 7.72
CA LEU A 172 -6.39 -7.24 8.55
C LEU A 172 -6.15 -6.68 9.96
N LEU A 173 -5.03 -7.03 10.59
CA LEU A 173 -4.66 -6.51 11.91
C LEU A 173 -4.47 -4.99 11.88
N THR A 174 -3.78 -4.47 10.87
CA THR A 174 -3.56 -3.02 10.69
C THR A 174 -4.88 -2.27 10.45
N SER A 175 -5.81 -2.89 9.72
CA SER A 175 -7.12 -2.30 9.43
C SER A 175 -7.99 -2.15 10.69
N ARG A 176 -7.91 -3.11 11.63
CA ARG A 176 -8.62 -3.00 12.92
C ARG A 176 -8.11 -1.84 13.78
N VAL A 177 -6.81 -1.59 13.78
CA VAL A 177 -6.22 -0.48 14.56
C VAL A 177 -6.73 0.87 14.06
N LYS A 178 -7.00 1.03 12.76
CA LYS A 178 -7.56 2.26 12.20
C LYS A 178 -9.04 2.48 12.54
N LEU A 179 -9.83 1.42 12.73
CA LEU A 179 -11.25 1.53 13.08
C LEU A 179 -11.50 1.90 14.55
N ASN A 180 -10.51 1.71 15.41
CA ASN A 180 -10.58 2.07 16.83
C ASN A 180 -10.09 3.50 17.13
N LYS A 181 -9.68 4.27 16.11
CA LYS A 181 -9.30 5.68 16.23
C LYS A 181 -10.39 6.54 15.61
#